data_AF-A0A1A6GY33-F1
#
_entry.id   AF-A0A1A6GY33-F1
#
_cell.length_a   1.000
_cell.length_b   1.000
_cell.length_c   1.000
_cell.angle_alpha   90.00
_cell.angle_beta   90.00
_cell.angle_gamma   90.00
#
_symmetry.space_group_name_H-M   'P 1'
#
loop_
_entity.id
_entity.type
_entity.pdbx_description
1 polymer ?
#
loop_
_entity_poly.entity_id
_entity_poly.type
_entity_poly.pdbx_seq_one_letter_code
_entity_poly.pdbx_strand_id
1 'polypeptide(L)' 'RTFPTHPYFSVQLGAGQLSLFNLLKAYSLLDKEVGYCQGISFVAGVLLLHMSEEQAFEMLKFLMYDLGFRKQYRPDMMSL' A
#
# COMPACT_ATOMS: atom_id res chain seq x y z
N ARG A 1 -5.46 10.45 -5.05
CA ARG A 1 -5.99 9.60 -6.15
C ARG A 1 -6.58 8.30 -5.62
N THR A 2 -6.01 7.73 -4.57
CA THR A 2 -6.59 6.58 -3.86
C THR A 2 -7.83 7.02 -3.07
N PHE A 3 -8.99 6.44 -3.37
CA PHE A 3 -10.28 6.66 -2.69
C PHE A 3 -10.59 8.14 -2.35
N PRO A 4 -10.51 9.09 -3.31
CA PRO A 4 -10.56 10.52 -3.02
C PRO A 4 -11.90 11.01 -2.47
N THR A 5 -12.98 10.26 -2.72
CA THR A 5 -14.32 10.56 -2.23
C THR A 5 -14.62 9.91 -0.89
N HIS A 6 -13.75 9.01 -0.40
CA HIS A 6 -13.95 8.34 0.87
C HIS A 6 -13.62 9.31 2.02
N PRO A 7 -14.48 9.49 3.04
CA PRO A 7 -14.29 10.49 4.09
C PRO A 7 -12.91 10.43 4.79
N TYR A 8 -12.37 9.22 4.96
CA TYR A 8 -11.06 9.02 5.58
C TYR A 8 -9.88 9.55 4.74
N PHE A 9 -10.01 9.56 3.41
CA PHE A 9 -8.94 9.96 2.48
C PHE A 9 -9.25 11.27 1.73
N SER A 10 -10.40 11.90 1.97
CA SER A 10 -10.86 13.09 1.24
C SER A 10 -10.11 14.36 1.65
N VAL A 11 -9.64 14.45 2.89
CA VAL A 11 -8.87 15.59 3.39
C VAL A 11 -7.44 15.51 2.89
N GLN A 12 -7.01 16.53 2.14
CA GLN A 12 -5.65 16.64 1.65
C GLN A 12 -4.66 16.71 2.82
N LEU A 13 -3.67 15.81 2.84
CA LEU A 13 -2.72 15.65 3.94
C LEU A 13 -3.39 15.43 5.32
N GLY A 14 -4.64 14.96 5.33
CA GLY A 14 -5.31 14.52 6.55
C GLY A 14 -4.76 13.19 7.07
N ALA A 15 -5.24 12.76 8.23
CA ALA A 15 -4.76 11.55 8.90
C ALA A 15 -4.71 10.31 7.99
N GLY A 16 -5.79 10.03 7.23
CA GLY A 16 -5.80 8.87 6.34
C GLY A 16 -4.80 8.96 5.19
N GLN A 17 -4.59 10.15 4.60
CA GLN A 17 -3.57 10.32 3.56
C GLN A 17 -2.14 10.19 4.11
N LEU A 18 -1.90 10.69 5.32
CA LEU A 18 -0.60 10.57 5.99
C LEU A 18 -0.31 9.12 6.39
N SER A 19 -1.28 8.41 6.97
CA SER A 19 -1.13 6.98 7.27
C SER A 19 -0.88 6.16 6.00
N LEU A 20 -1.62 6.44 4.91
CA LEU A 20 -1.37 5.79 3.63
C LEU A 20 0.03 6.10 3.08
N PHE A 21 0.48 7.34 3.20
CA PHE A 21 1.84 7.74 2.80
C PHE A 21 2.90 7.00 3.61
N ASN A 22 2.76 6.92 4.94
CA ASN A 22 3.69 6.21 5.80
C ASN A 22 3.78 4.73 5.46
N LEU A 23 2.62 4.08 5.25
CA LEU A 23 2.53 2.66 4.91
C LEU A 23 3.27 2.34 3.61
N LEU A 24 3.01 3.16 2.58
CA LEU A 24 3.63 3.02 1.26
C LEU A 24 5.12 3.34 1.28
N LYS A 25 5.51 4.38 2.03
CA LYS A 25 6.91 4.74 2.22
C LYS A 25 7.65 3.61 2.92
N ALA A 26 7.13 3.09 4.02
CA ALA A 26 7.70 1.97 4.75
C ALA A 26 7.83 0.73 3.85
N TYR A 27 6.78 0.40 3.07
CA TYR A 27 6.83 -0.72 2.14
C TYR A 27 7.91 -0.54 1.06
N SER A 28 8.00 0.65 0.46
CA SER A 28 9.03 0.95 -0.56
C SER A 28 10.45 0.91 -0.01
N LEU A 29 10.61 1.10 1.31
CA LEU A 29 11.89 0.95 1.99
C LEU A 29 12.22 -0.51 2.29
N LEU A 30 11.21 -1.34 2.54
CA LEU A 30 11.35 -2.78 2.80
C LEU A 30 11.63 -3.57 1.52
N ASP A 31 10.76 -3.46 0.51
CA ASP A 31 10.89 -4.16 -0.78
C ASP A 31 11.52 -3.23 -1.81
N LYS A 32 12.85 -3.19 -1.86
CA LYS A 32 13.59 -2.32 -2.79
C LYS A 32 13.43 -2.71 -4.26
N GLU A 33 13.11 -3.97 -4.54
CA GLU A 33 12.96 -4.46 -5.91
C GLU A 33 11.64 -4.01 -6.53
N VAL A 34 10.55 -4.02 -5.74
CA VAL A 34 9.25 -3.49 -6.15
C VAL A 34 9.19 -1.97 -5.94
N GLY A 35 9.74 -1.49 -4.83
CA GLY A 35 9.63 -0.10 -4.40
C GLY A 35 8.18 0.33 -4.24
N TYR A 36 7.85 1.50 -4.79
CA TYR A 36 6.48 1.94 -4.95
C TYR A 36 6.02 1.68 -6.40
N CYS A 37 5.12 0.71 -6.58
CA CYS A 37 4.50 0.45 -7.87
C CYS A 37 3.09 1.07 -7.93
N GLN A 38 2.73 1.64 -9.09
CA GLN A 38 1.42 2.26 -9.28
C GLN A 38 0.30 1.23 -9.06
N GLY A 39 -0.63 1.52 -8.14
CA GLY A 39 -1.75 0.65 -7.81
C GLY A 39 -1.67 0.05 -6.41
N ILE A 40 -0.48 -0.15 -5.85
CA ILE A 40 -0.31 -0.72 -4.50
C ILE A 40 -0.96 0.17 -3.41
N SER A 41 -1.10 1.46 -3.67
CA SER A 41 -1.81 2.40 -2.80
C SER A 41 -3.29 2.04 -2.60
N PHE A 42 -3.96 1.41 -3.56
CA PHE A 42 -5.34 0.95 -3.37
C PHE A 42 -5.41 -0.26 -2.45
N VAL A 43 -4.47 -1.21 -2.55
CA VAL A 43 -4.38 -2.36 -1.64
C VAL A 43 -4.13 -1.87 -0.21
N ALA A 44 -3.11 -1.03 -0.03
CA ALA A 44 -2.80 -0.38 1.25
C ALA A 44 -3.99 0.43 1.80
N GLY A 45 -4.69 1.16 0.93
CA GLY A 45 -5.87 1.94 1.30
C GLY A 45 -7.02 1.08 1.83
N VAL A 46 -7.31 -0.07 1.20
CA VAL A 46 -8.35 -1.00 1.69
C VAL A 46 -7.97 -1.57 3.05
N LEU A 47 -6.71 -1.93 3.26
CA LEU A 47 -6.25 -2.41 4.56
C LEU A 47 -6.44 -1.35 5.65
N LEU A 48 -6.01 -0.11 5.40
CA LEU A 48 -6.15 1.01 6.33
C LEU A 48 -7.60 1.37 6.69
N LEU A 49 -8.58 1.00 5.87
CA LEU A 49 -9.99 1.19 6.21
C LEU A 49 -10.51 0.20 7.25
N HIS A 50 -9.82 -0.92 7.46
CA HIS A 50 -10.29 -2.04 8.29
C HIS A 50 -9.39 -2.34 9.49
N MET A 51 -8.19 -1.75 9.58
CA MET A 51 -7.24 -2.01 10.65
C MET A 51 -6.34 -0.79 10.93
N SER A 52 -5.57 -0.84 12.03
CA SER A 52 -4.63 0.23 12.35
C SER A 52 -3.47 0.31 11.34
N GLU A 53 -2.74 1.43 11.32
CA GLU A 53 -1.60 1.64 10.42
C GLU A 53 -0.54 0.52 10.54
N GLU A 54 -0.21 0.11 11.76
CA GLU A 54 0.75 -0.96 12.01
C GLU A 54 0.23 -2.32 11.50
N GLN A 55 -1.03 -2.66 11.81
CA GLN A 55 -1.65 -3.89 11.33
C GLN A 55 -1.75 -3.92 9.80
N ALA A 56 -2.07 -2.79 9.18
CA ALA A 56 -2.16 -2.67 7.73
C ALA A 56 -0.79 -2.86 7.08
N PHE A 57 0.29 -2.45 7.73
CA PHE A 57 1.64 -2.68 7.23
C PHE A 57 2.03 -4.16 7.32
N GLU A 58 1.77 -4.80 8.46
CA GLU A 58 2.00 -6.25 8.62
C GLU A 58 1.21 -7.07 7.60
N MET A 59 -0.06 -6.72 7.39
CA MET A 59 -0.90 -7.39 6.40
C MET A 59 -0.44 -7.12 4.97
N LEU A 60 0.00 -5.90 4.66
CA LEU A 60 0.57 -5.60 3.34
C LEU A 60 1.82 -6.43 3.07
N LYS A 61 2.72 -6.57 4.06
CA LYS A 61 3.89 -7.45 3.94
C LYS A 61 3.46 -8.89 3.67
N PHE A 62 2.51 -9.40 4.44
CA PHE A 62 1.99 -10.76 4.27
C PHE A 62 1.41 -11.00 2.87
N LEU A 63 0.57 -10.09 2.36
CA LEU A 63 0.03 -10.19 1.01
C LEU A 63 1.14 -10.20 -0.05
N MET A 64 2.13 -9.33 0.10
CA MET A 64 3.16 -9.14 -0.91
C MET A 64 4.19 -10.26 -0.92
N TYR A 65 4.67 -10.69 0.25
CA TYR A 65 5.71 -11.70 0.39
C TYR A 65 5.13 -13.11 0.50
N ASP A 66 4.29 -13.37 1.51
CA ASP A 66 3.81 -14.72 1.82
C ASP A 66 2.79 -15.23 0.79
N LEU A 67 1.85 -14.37 0.35
CA LEU A 67 0.92 -14.72 -0.74
C LEU A 67 1.52 -14.46 -2.13
N GLY A 68 2.71 -13.86 -2.22
CA GLY A 68 3.46 -13.70 -3.46
C GLY A 68 2.91 -12.64 -4.43
N PHE A 69 2.03 -11.74 -4.00
CA PHE A 69 1.49 -10.67 -4.86
C PHE A 69 2.58 -9.74 -5.40
N ARG A 70 3.73 -9.63 -4.71
CA ARG A 70 4.85 -8.79 -5.15
C ARG A 70 5.32 -9.07 -6.57
N LYS A 71 5.17 -10.31 -7.06
CA LYS A 71 5.58 -10.72 -8.41
C LYS A 71 4.92 -9.87 -9.50
N GLN A 72 3.63 -9.52 -9.33
CA GLN A 72 2.86 -8.70 -10.27
C GLN A 72 3.31 -7.23 -10.29
N TYR A 73 3.94 -6.77 -9.20
CA TYR A 73 4.36 -5.40 -9.04
C TYR A 73 5.86 -5.19 -9.34
N ARG A 74 6.59 -6.25 -9.68
CA ARG A 74 8.00 -6.14 -10.09
C ARG A 74 8.10 -5.38 -11.42
N PRO A 75 9.15 -4.57 -11.59
CA PRO A 75 9.30 -3.70 -12.76
C PRO A 75 9.51 -4.46 -14.07
N ASP A 76 9.92 -5.73 -14.00
CA ASP A 76 10.10 -6.59 -15.16
C ASP A 76 8.77 -7.02 -15.79
N MET A 77 7.64 -6.88 -15.08
CA MET A 77 6.29 -7.28 -15.52
C MET A 77 6.22 -8.72 -16.09
N MET A 78 7.19 -9.57 -15.75
CA MET A 78 7.41 -10.90 -16.35
C MET A 78 6.38 -11.97 -15.91
N SER A 79 5.29 -11.57 -15.25
CA SER A 79 4.31 -12.48 -14.64
C SER A 79 2.88 -12.34 -15.17
N LEU A 80 2.73 -11.93 -16.43
CA LEU A 80 1.50 -12.08 -17.22
C LEU A 80 1.73 -13.02 -18.40
#